data_AF-A0A5B2THE5-F1
#
_entry.id   AF-A0A5B2THE5-F1
#
_cell.length_a   1.000
_cell.length_b   1.000
_cell.length_c   1.000
_cell.angle_alpha   90.00
_cell.angle_beta   90.00
_cell.angle_gamma   90.00
#
_symmetry.space_group_name_H-M   'P 1'
#
loop_
_entity.id
_entity.type
_entity.pdbx_description
1 polymer ?
#
loop_
_entity_poly.entity_id
_entity_poly.type
_entity_poly.pdbx_seq_one_letter_code
_entity_poly.pdbx_strand_id
1 'polypeptide(L)'
;MSGINWGEPFQIDLTAPGLGTIPISAPTYGNFGGPLYSAGLFVNSPDPAQPDPVPVDALDAAFQEHDAAFDAATTSSEQSAADLALIQRIQATDLGGIGAEASLYGGAAALVTLEQMAVRGDLALLPPEALTAVTGDALQNIGDGLAGLSANDLMGAFDWMAQLNTGWLFS
;
A
#
# COMPACT_ATOMS: atom_id res chain seq x y z
N MET A 1 -12.63 11.35 9.51
CA MET A 1 -12.08 11.55 8.15
C MET A 1 -11.60 10.18 7.70
N SER A 2 -11.72 9.85 6.42
CA SER A 2 -11.23 8.55 5.91
C SER A 2 -9.71 8.50 6.04
N GLY A 3 -9.17 7.32 6.35
CA GLY A 3 -7.73 7.06 6.28
C GLY A 3 -7.23 6.88 4.84
N ILE A 4 -8.12 6.50 3.91
CA ILE A 4 -7.80 6.31 2.49
C ILE A 4 -8.13 7.61 1.72
N ASN A 5 -7.15 8.10 0.99
CA ASN A 5 -7.27 9.28 0.13
C ASN A 5 -7.77 8.85 -1.26
N TRP A 6 -9.07 8.57 -1.37
CA TRP A 6 -9.69 8.17 -2.65
C TRP A 6 -9.52 9.20 -3.79
N GLY A 7 -9.29 10.47 -3.46
CA GLY A 7 -9.10 11.56 -4.42
C GLY A 7 -7.65 11.81 -4.86
N GLU A 8 -6.66 11.15 -4.24
CA GLU A 8 -5.23 11.33 -4.51
C GLU A 8 -4.59 10.01 -4.98
N PRO A 9 -4.98 9.47 -6.16
CA PRO A 9 -4.49 8.17 -6.57
C PRO A 9 -3.10 8.23 -7.22
N PHE A 10 -2.33 7.15 -7.07
CA PHE A 10 -1.14 6.86 -7.85
C PHE A 10 -1.42 5.80 -8.92
N GLN A 11 -0.53 5.66 -9.91
CA GLN A 11 -0.65 4.67 -10.98
C GLN A 11 0.36 3.53 -10.76
N ILE A 12 -0.12 2.30 -10.92
CA ILE A 12 0.68 1.08 -10.93
C ILE A 12 0.53 0.43 -12.29
N ASP A 13 1.65 0.10 -12.93
CA ASP A 13 1.66 -0.69 -14.15
C ASP A 13 1.70 -2.18 -13.81
N LEU A 14 0.52 -2.84 -13.77
CA LEU A 14 0.47 -4.29 -13.59
C LEU A 14 0.80 -5.00 -14.89
N THR A 15 1.83 -5.84 -14.88
CA THR A 15 2.17 -6.68 -16.03
C THR A 15 1.63 -8.08 -15.82
N ALA A 16 0.59 -8.44 -16.57
CA ALA A 16 -0.04 -9.75 -16.48
C ALA A 16 0.25 -10.61 -17.74
N PRO A 17 0.60 -11.90 -17.58
CA PRO A 17 0.82 -12.80 -18.71
C PRO A 17 -0.40 -12.85 -19.64
N GLY A 18 -0.18 -12.52 -20.92
CA GLY A 18 -1.24 -12.54 -21.94
C GLY A 18 -2.13 -11.31 -21.99
N LEU A 19 -1.99 -10.36 -21.05
CA LEU A 19 -2.76 -9.11 -21.03
C LEU A 19 -1.90 -7.85 -21.25
N GLY A 20 -0.56 -7.99 -21.20
CA GLY A 20 0.35 -6.87 -21.32
C GLY A 20 0.41 -6.05 -20.03
N THR A 21 0.84 -4.80 -20.15
CA THR A 21 0.91 -3.84 -19.03
C THR A 21 -0.41 -3.07 -18.96
N ILE A 22 -1.07 -3.13 -17.80
CA ILE A 22 -2.33 -2.45 -17.53
C ILE A 22 -2.08 -1.42 -16.43
N PRO A 23 -2.31 -0.13 -16.69
CA PRO A 23 -2.26 0.89 -15.65
C PRO A 23 -3.47 0.72 -14.72
N ILE A 24 -3.20 0.59 -13.43
CA ILE A 24 -4.18 0.53 -12.36
C ILE A 24 -3.97 1.75 -11.47
N SER A 25 -5.03 2.52 -11.32
CA SER A 25 -5.09 3.59 -10.32
C SER A 25 -5.21 2.94 -8.94
N ALA A 26 -4.54 3.43 -7.90
CA ALA A 26 -4.72 3.00 -6.52
C ALA A 26 -4.71 4.23 -5.59
N PRO A 27 -5.58 4.31 -4.57
CA PRO A 27 -5.62 5.46 -3.67
C PRO A 27 -4.39 5.49 -2.76
N THR A 28 -4.07 6.64 -2.16
CA THR A 28 -3.06 6.73 -1.08
C THR A 28 -3.71 6.57 0.30
N TYR A 29 -2.89 6.50 1.35
CA TYR A 29 -3.32 6.37 2.74
C TYR A 29 -2.56 7.34 3.63
N GLY A 30 -3.28 7.98 4.55
CA GLY A 30 -2.68 8.92 5.50
C GLY A 30 -1.84 9.99 4.80
N ASN A 31 -0.64 10.22 5.32
CA ASN A 31 0.33 11.16 4.74
C ASN A 31 1.49 10.47 4.01
N PHE A 32 1.69 9.17 4.20
CA PHE A 32 2.89 8.44 3.72
C PHE A 32 2.58 7.16 2.95
N GLY A 33 1.33 6.70 2.97
CA GLY A 33 0.96 5.46 2.29
C GLY A 33 0.77 5.65 0.80
N GLY A 34 1.80 5.39 0.00
CA GLY A 34 1.68 5.25 -1.44
C GLY A 34 2.98 5.53 -2.20
N PRO A 35 3.24 4.87 -3.34
CA PRO A 35 4.38 5.17 -4.19
C PRO A 35 4.44 6.65 -4.56
N LEU A 36 5.62 7.25 -4.35
CA LEU A 36 5.88 8.66 -4.61
C LEU A 36 4.93 9.60 -3.84
N TYR A 37 4.20 9.12 -2.83
CA TYR A 37 3.30 9.91 -2.01
C TYR A 37 3.85 9.96 -0.60
N SER A 38 4.38 11.12 -0.22
CA SER A 38 4.96 11.33 1.10
C SER A 38 4.62 12.73 1.53
N ALA A 39 4.49 12.93 2.84
CA ALA A 39 4.07 14.21 3.38
C ALA A 39 2.70 14.73 2.91
N GLY A 40 1.80 13.84 2.49
CA GLY A 40 0.49 14.20 1.96
C GLY A 40 0.54 14.76 0.53
N LEU A 41 1.69 14.69 -0.14
CA LEU A 41 1.92 15.17 -1.49
C LEU A 41 2.64 14.12 -2.35
N PHE A 42 2.49 14.23 -3.66
CA PHE A 42 3.38 13.49 -4.55
C PHE A 42 4.77 14.15 -4.58
N VAL A 43 5.84 13.37 -4.35
CA VAL A 43 7.24 13.82 -4.26
C VAL A 43 7.77 14.48 -5.53
N ASN A 44 7.03 14.39 -6.64
CA ASN A 44 7.30 15.07 -7.92
C ASN A 44 6.85 16.55 -7.92
N SER A 45 6.14 16.97 -6.87
CA SER A 45 5.62 18.31 -6.68
C SER A 45 5.77 18.76 -5.21
N PRO A 46 6.98 18.75 -4.64
CA PRO A 46 7.18 19.13 -3.25
C PRO A 46 6.94 20.64 -3.10
N ASP A 47 5.92 21.03 -2.34
CA ASP A 47 5.79 22.42 -1.88
C ASP A 47 6.75 22.61 -0.70
N PRO A 48 7.81 23.44 -0.83
CA PRO A 48 8.77 23.68 0.24
C PRO A 48 8.18 24.38 1.47
N ALA A 49 6.92 24.83 1.41
CA ALA A 49 6.20 25.46 2.52
C ALA A 49 5.35 24.48 3.36
N GLN A 50 5.30 23.19 3.02
CA GLN A 50 4.49 22.25 3.79
C GLN A 50 5.09 22.00 5.19
N PRO A 51 4.27 22.05 6.27
CA PRO A 51 4.72 21.66 7.60
C PRO A 51 5.07 20.17 7.59
N ASP A 52 6.16 19.81 8.29
CA ASP A 52 6.62 18.44 8.54
C ASP A 52 5.43 17.57 9.01
N PRO A 53 4.81 16.81 8.10
CA PRO A 53 3.55 16.15 8.41
C PRO A 53 3.82 14.95 9.29
N VAL A 54 2.98 14.79 10.30
CA VAL A 54 3.06 13.67 11.22
C VAL A 54 2.20 12.52 10.71
N PRO A 55 2.59 11.26 10.93
CA PRO A 55 1.74 10.14 10.64
C PRO A 55 0.38 10.25 11.32
N VAL A 56 -0.69 9.90 10.62
CA VAL A 56 -2.06 9.96 11.17
C VAL A 56 -2.36 8.82 12.13
N ASP A 57 -1.68 7.68 11.98
CA ASP A 57 -1.77 6.50 12.85
C ASP A 57 -0.51 5.61 12.71
N ALA A 58 -0.56 4.42 13.33
CA ALA A 58 0.58 3.50 13.33
C ALA A 58 0.86 2.84 11.98
N LEU A 59 -0.14 2.69 11.09
CA LEU A 59 0.09 2.19 9.74
C LEU A 59 0.80 3.27 8.92
N ASP A 60 0.33 4.52 9.01
CA ASP A 60 0.97 5.67 8.35
C ASP A 60 2.42 5.88 8.84
N ALA A 61 2.68 5.61 10.13
CA ALA A 61 4.04 5.68 10.68
C ALA A 61 4.94 4.57 10.11
N ALA A 62 4.39 3.38 9.85
CA ALA A 62 5.14 2.32 9.19
C ALA A 62 5.54 2.71 7.76
N PHE A 63 4.67 3.41 7.03
CA PHE A 63 5.00 3.95 5.71
C PHE A 63 6.04 5.07 5.78
N GLN A 64 5.93 6.01 6.72
CA GLN A 64 6.95 7.05 6.90
C GLN A 64 8.35 6.45 7.13
N GLU A 65 8.44 5.40 7.94
CA GLU A 65 9.73 4.75 8.22
C GLU A 65 10.23 3.91 7.04
N HIS A 66 9.32 3.35 6.24
CA HIS A 66 9.65 2.69 4.98
C HIS A 66 10.22 3.68 3.96
N ASP A 67 9.57 4.83 3.74
CA ASP A 67 10.03 5.90 2.85
C ASP A 67 11.47 6.32 3.22
N ALA A 68 11.71 6.62 4.50
CA ALA A 68 13.01 7.04 4.98
C ALA A 68 14.10 5.97 4.78
N ALA A 69 13.76 4.69 5.00
CA ALA A 69 14.68 3.58 4.80
C ALA A 69 14.95 3.31 3.31
N PHE A 70 13.93 3.43 2.47
CA PHE A 70 14.00 3.21 1.03
C PHE A 70 14.79 4.32 0.34
N ASP A 71 14.60 5.58 0.74
CA ASP A 71 15.34 6.74 0.23
C ASP A 71 16.82 6.71 0.63
N ALA A 72 17.14 6.18 1.81
CA ALA A 72 18.51 6.01 2.28
C ALA A 72 19.21 4.81 1.61
N ALA A 73 18.48 3.89 0.98
CA ALA A 73 19.03 2.69 0.39
C ALA A 73 19.86 3.00 -0.87
N THR A 74 21.08 2.47 -0.91
CA THR A 74 22.00 2.60 -2.04
C THR A 74 22.11 1.35 -2.89
N THR A 75 21.53 0.24 -2.41
CA THR A 75 21.55 -1.08 -3.05
C THR A 75 20.17 -1.71 -3.08
N SER A 76 19.94 -2.64 -4.03
CA SER A 76 18.70 -3.42 -4.09
C SER A 76 18.46 -4.25 -2.82
N SER A 77 19.53 -4.73 -2.18
CA SER A 77 19.43 -5.48 -0.92
C SER A 77 18.94 -4.60 0.23
N GLU A 78 19.36 -3.34 0.29
CA GLU A 78 18.88 -2.39 1.30
C GLU A 78 17.41 -2.02 1.06
N GLN A 79 17.00 -1.87 -0.21
CA GLN A 79 15.59 -1.67 -0.57
C GLN A 79 14.72 -2.87 -0.15
N SER A 80 15.19 -4.10 -0.39
CA SER A 80 14.48 -5.30 0.04
C SER A 80 14.46 -5.47 1.56
N ALA A 81 15.45 -4.94 2.29
CA ALA A 81 15.41 -4.88 3.74
C ALA A 81 14.37 -3.87 4.25
N ALA A 82 14.22 -2.72 3.58
CA ALA A 82 13.16 -1.75 3.88
C ALA A 82 11.76 -2.36 3.65
N ASP A 83 11.55 -3.03 2.52
CA ASP A 83 10.29 -3.72 2.19
C ASP A 83 9.95 -4.81 3.20
N LEU A 84 10.93 -5.61 3.62
CA LEU A 84 10.75 -6.60 4.67
C LEU A 84 10.36 -5.96 6.01
N ALA A 85 11.01 -4.85 6.38
CA ALA A 85 10.70 -4.13 7.61
C ALA A 85 9.27 -3.54 7.59
N LEU A 86 8.80 -3.06 6.43
CA LEU A 86 7.43 -2.61 6.25
C LEU A 86 6.43 -3.76 6.48
N ILE A 87 6.63 -4.90 5.83
CA ILE A 87 5.78 -6.09 6.00
C ILE A 87 5.69 -6.48 7.49
N GLN A 88 6.84 -6.56 8.18
CA GLN A 88 6.89 -6.92 9.59
C GLN A 88 6.14 -5.92 10.48
N ARG A 89 6.22 -4.63 10.17
CA ARG A 89 5.49 -3.58 10.91
C ARG A 89 3.99 -3.67 10.70
N ILE A 90 3.55 -3.89 9.46
CA ILE A 90 2.13 -4.09 9.16
C ILE A 90 1.61 -5.29 9.96
N GLN A 91 2.33 -6.42 9.99
CA GLN A 91 1.93 -7.60 10.77
C GLN A 91 1.92 -7.36 12.29
N ALA A 92 2.84 -6.52 12.80
CA ALA A 92 2.89 -6.17 14.22
C ALA A 92 1.84 -5.14 14.63
N THR A 93 1.16 -4.50 13.67
CA THR A 93 0.18 -3.45 13.91
C THR A 93 -1.22 -4.04 14.05
N ASP A 94 -1.95 -3.65 15.10
CA ASP A 94 -3.38 -3.97 15.25
C ASP A 94 -4.22 -3.09 14.29
N LEU A 95 -4.20 -3.43 13.01
CA LEU A 95 -4.90 -2.66 11.97
C LEU A 95 -6.40 -2.58 12.22
N GLY A 96 -7.02 -3.66 12.72
CA GLY A 96 -8.44 -3.68 13.06
C GLY A 96 -8.78 -2.73 14.21
N GLY A 97 -7.86 -2.57 15.17
CA GLY A 97 -7.97 -1.58 16.24
C GLY A 97 -7.82 -0.12 15.78
N ILE A 98 -7.13 0.11 14.65
CA ILE A 98 -7.01 1.43 14.02
C ILE A 98 -8.29 1.78 13.24
N GLY A 99 -8.73 0.87 12.37
CA GLY A 99 -9.93 1.06 11.57
C GLY A 99 -9.99 0.16 10.34
N ALA A 100 -11.18 0.04 9.76
CA ALA A 100 -11.42 -0.80 8.59
C ALA A 100 -10.61 -0.36 7.36
N GLU A 101 -10.42 0.95 7.20
CA GLU A 101 -9.57 1.53 6.17
C GLU A 101 -8.10 1.10 6.33
N ALA A 102 -7.60 1.06 7.57
CA ALA A 102 -6.24 0.63 7.88
C ALA A 102 -6.04 -0.87 7.59
N SER A 103 -7.01 -1.71 7.99
CA SER A 103 -7.00 -3.14 7.67
C SER A 103 -6.99 -3.37 6.16
N LEU A 104 -7.88 -2.71 5.42
CA LEU A 104 -7.92 -2.85 3.97
C LEU A 104 -6.60 -2.42 3.31
N TYR A 105 -6.12 -1.23 3.64
CA TYR A 105 -4.95 -0.66 2.99
C TYR A 105 -3.67 -1.38 3.39
N GLY A 106 -3.48 -1.66 4.68
CA GLY A 106 -2.30 -2.38 5.19
C GLY A 106 -2.21 -3.80 4.64
N GLY A 107 -3.34 -4.51 4.53
CA GLY A 107 -3.36 -5.83 3.90
C GLY A 107 -2.98 -5.79 2.42
N ALA A 108 -3.53 -4.84 1.66
CA ALA A 108 -3.16 -4.66 0.25
C ALA A 108 -1.68 -4.27 0.08
N ALA A 109 -1.19 -3.34 0.91
CA ALA A 109 0.20 -2.90 0.90
C ALA A 109 1.17 -4.06 1.17
N ALA A 110 0.89 -4.92 2.16
CA ALA A 110 1.73 -6.08 2.44
C ALA A 110 1.86 -7.04 1.24
N LEU A 111 0.76 -7.30 0.51
CA LEU A 111 0.80 -8.14 -0.70
C LEU A 111 1.59 -7.50 -1.83
N VAL A 112 1.40 -6.20 -2.07
CA VAL A 112 2.14 -5.47 -3.11
C VAL A 112 3.63 -5.44 -2.76
N THR A 113 4.00 -5.17 -1.52
CA THR A 113 5.41 -5.19 -1.08
C THR A 113 6.01 -6.59 -1.26
N LEU A 114 5.25 -7.65 -0.96
CA LEU A 114 5.69 -9.02 -1.19
C LEU A 114 5.92 -9.33 -2.69
N GLU A 115 5.03 -8.84 -3.56
CA GLU A 115 5.20 -8.94 -5.01
C GLU A 115 6.46 -8.20 -5.48
N GLN A 116 6.73 -6.99 -4.97
CA GLN A 116 7.93 -6.23 -5.33
C GLN A 116 9.22 -6.99 -4.94
N MET A 117 9.23 -7.62 -3.77
CA MET A 117 10.33 -8.51 -3.38
C MET A 117 10.45 -9.70 -4.34
N ALA A 118 9.34 -10.27 -4.82
CA ALA A 118 9.34 -11.35 -5.81
C ALA A 118 9.93 -10.92 -7.15
N VAL A 119 9.53 -9.76 -7.65
CA VAL A 119 10.04 -9.17 -8.91
C VAL A 119 11.54 -8.92 -8.83
N ARG A 120 12.06 -8.49 -7.67
CA ARG A 120 13.50 -8.31 -7.45
C ARG A 120 14.28 -9.61 -7.20
N GLY A 121 13.60 -10.73 -7.02
CA GLY A 121 14.21 -12.03 -6.73
C GLY A 121 14.59 -12.23 -5.26
N ASP A 122 14.05 -11.42 -4.37
CA ASP A 122 14.42 -11.33 -2.96
C ASP A 122 13.43 -12.04 -2.01
N LEU A 123 12.45 -12.79 -2.54
CA LEU A 123 11.54 -13.60 -1.72
C LEU A 123 12.26 -14.58 -0.79
N ALA A 124 13.47 -15.00 -1.13
CA ALA A 124 14.28 -15.88 -0.30
C ALA A 124 14.70 -15.25 1.04
N LEU A 125 14.54 -13.93 1.21
CA LEU A 125 14.70 -13.25 2.50
C LEU A 125 13.61 -13.64 3.51
N LEU A 126 12.47 -14.15 3.02
CA LEU A 126 11.38 -14.65 3.84
C LEU A 126 11.38 -16.19 3.79
N PRO A 127 11.40 -16.88 4.94
CA PRO A 127 11.23 -18.32 4.94
C PRO A 127 9.78 -18.68 4.51
N PRO A 128 9.54 -19.89 3.95
CA PRO A 128 8.23 -20.27 3.42
C PRO A 128 7.05 -20.12 4.40
N GLU A 129 7.29 -20.38 5.68
CA GLU A 129 6.32 -20.18 6.75
C GLU A 129 5.94 -18.70 6.93
N ALA A 130 6.91 -17.78 6.81
CA ALA A 130 6.66 -16.36 6.89
C ALA A 130 5.88 -15.85 5.67
N LEU A 131 6.17 -16.37 4.47
CA LEU A 131 5.39 -16.06 3.26
C LEU A 131 3.91 -16.42 3.42
N THR A 132 3.65 -17.61 3.99
CA THR A 132 2.28 -18.08 4.23
C THR A 132 1.58 -17.23 5.29
N ALA A 133 2.28 -16.89 6.38
CA ALA A 133 1.75 -16.04 7.44
C ALA A 133 1.41 -14.64 6.91
N VAL A 134 2.37 -13.97 6.23
CA VAL A 134 2.17 -12.63 5.63
C VAL A 134 0.99 -12.63 4.68
N THR A 135 0.91 -13.62 3.79
CA THR A 135 -0.20 -13.72 2.81
C THR A 135 -1.53 -13.94 3.51
N GLY A 136 -1.58 -14.83 4.51
CA GLY A 136 -2.79 -15.12 5.27
C GLY A 136 -3.30 -13.90 6.04
N ASP A 137 -2.40 -13.24 6.79
CA ASP A 137 -2.71 -12.03 7.56
C ASP A 137 -3.18 -10.89 6.64
N ALA A 138 -2.52 -10.71 5.49
CA ALA A 138 -2.89 -9.68 4.53
C ALA A 138 -4.28 -9.92 3.94
N LEU A 139 -4.60 -11.16 3.54
CA LEU A 139 -5.93 -11.52 3.03
C LEU A 139 -7.01 -11.37 4.09
N GLN A 140 -6.72 -11.74 5.34
CA GLN A 140 -7.65 -11.53 6.45
C GLN A 140 -7.91 -10.03 6.67
N ASN A 141 -6.87 -9.21 6.74
CA ASN A 141 -6.98 -7.76 6.90
C ASN A 141 -7.78 -7.11 5.76
N ILE A 142 -7.58 -7.54 4.51
CA ILE A 142 -8.40 -7.10 3.37
C ILE A 142 -9.88 -7.47 3.59
N GLY A 143 -10.15 -8.73 3.98
CA GLY A 143 -11.51 -9.20 4.22
C GLY A 143 -12.22 -8.45 5.35
N ASP A 144 -11.55 -8.29 6.48
CA ASP A 144 -12.05 -7.58 7.66
C ASP A 144 -12.24 -6.09 7.35
N GLY A 145 -11.30 -5.48 6.63
CA GLY A 145 -11.38 -4.10 6.16
C GLY A 145 -12.59 -3.86 5.26
N LEU A 146 -12.75 -4.68 4.21
CA LEU A 146 -13.91 -4.60 3.31
C LEU A 146 -15.25 -4.77 4.05
N ALA A 147 -15.30 -5.67 5.03
CA ALA A 147 -16.50 -5.89 5.85
C ALA A 147 -16.81 -4.73 6.80
N GLY A 148 -15.79 -3.97 7.21
CA GLY A 148 -15.90 -2.88 8.17
C GLY A 148 -15.98 -1.47 7.58
N LEU A 149 -15.79 -1.31 6.26
CA LEU A 149 -15.78 0.02 5.63
C LEU A 149 -17.06 0.82 5.89
N SER A 150 -16.91 2.13 6.08
CA SER A 150 -18.04 3.04 6.15
C SER A 150 -18.77 3.12 4.80
N ALA A 151 -20.02 3.59 4.80
CA ALA A 151 -20.77 3.77 3.54
C ALA A 151 -20.06 4.71 2.56
N ASN A 152 -19.35 5.73 3.07
CA ASN A 152 -18.60 6.66 2.23
C ASN A 152 -17.36 6.00 1.62
N ASP A 153 -16.65 5.17 2.39
CA ASP A 153 -15.47 4.46 1.88
C ASP A 153 -15.84 3.32 0.94
N LEU A 154 -16.98 2.65 1.17
CA LEU A 154 -17.53 1.70 0.21
C LEU A 154 -17.87 2.39 -1.11
N MET A 155 -18.46 3.59 -1.08
CA MET A 155 -18.67 4.38 -2.30
C MET A 155 -17.35 4.73 -2.98
N GLY A 156 -16.35 5.19 -2.23
CA GLY A 156 -15.00 5.45 -2.77
C GLY A 156 -14.38 4.22 -3.44
N ALA A 157 -14.48 3.06 -2.79
CA ALA A 157 -14.01 1.78 -3.33
C ALA A 157 -14.79 1.36 -4.59
N PHE A 158 -16.11 1.54 -4.63
CA PHE A 158 -16.91 1.25 -5.83
C PHE A 158 -16.59 2.19 -6.98
N ASP A 159 -16.46 3.49 -6.72
CA ASP A 159 -16.10 4.48 -7.74
C ASP A 159 -14.70 4.18 -8.30
N TRP A 160 -13.76 3.82 -7.42
CA TRP A 160 -12.43 3.38 -7.81
C TRP A 160 -12.46 2.11 -8.68
N MET A 161 -13.16 1.06 -8.26
CA MET A 161 -13.32 -0.17 -9.06
C MET A 161 -14.05 0.09 -10.39
N ALA A 162 -15.02 0.99 -10.42
CA ALA A 162 -15.71 1.38 -11.64
C ALA A 162 -14.75 2.04 -12.65
N GLN A 163 -13.80 2.86 -12.18
CA GLN A 163 -12.75 3.42 -13.03
C GLN A 163 -11.89 2.32 -13.66
N LEU A 164 -11.53 1.28 -12.89
CA LEU A 164 -10.80 0.11 -13.42
C LEU A 164 -11.62 -0.65 -14.49
N ASN A 165 -12.95 -0.65 -14.37
CA ASN A 165 -13.86 -1.38 -15.25
C ASN A 165 -14.13 -0.67 -16.59
N THR A 166 -13.79 0.62 -16.72
CA THR A 166 -14.02 1.38 -17.97
C THR A 166 -13.03 1.06 -19.11
N GLY A 167 -12.10 0.12 -18.92
CA GLY A 167 -11.09 -0.21 -19.94
C GLY A 167 -11.07 -1.64 -20.50
N TRP A 168 -11.48 -2.69 -19.76
CA TRP A 168 -11.02 -4.05 -20.12
C TRP A 168 -11.95 -5.25 -19.84
N LEU A 169 -13.06 -5.10 -19.11
CA LEU A 169 -13.87 -6.27 -18.69
C LEU A 169 -15.10 -6.55 -19.57
N PHE A 170 -15.41 -5.69 -20.56
CA PHE A 170 -16.53 -5.90 -21.51
C PHE A 170 -16.25 -5.46 -22.96
N SER A 171 -15.00 -5.39 -23.41
CA SER A 171 -14.66 -5.20 -24.83
C SER A 171 -14.12 -6.48 -25.46
#